data_AF-A0A956LD10-F1
#
_entry.id   AF-A0A956LD10-F1
#
_cell.length_a   1.000
_cell.length_b   1.000
_cell.length_c   1.000
_cell.angle_alpha   90.00
_cell.angle_beta   90.00
_cell.angle_gamma   90.00
#
_symmetry.space_group_name_H-M   'P 1'
#
loop_
_entity.id
_entity.type
_entity.pdbx_description
1 polymer ?
#
loop_
_entity_poly.entity_id
_entity_poly.type
_entity_poly.pdbx_seq_one_letter_code
_entity_poly.pdbx_strand_id
1 'polypeptide(L)'
;MRIHAVRSALALMTLCSVAACDAPPEPTPEVAESRAAPELAPEPTPEATPEATHEAKTESAPNSEHERASDKPPIYDEHADNTALVERALAQASAERKRVLLMFGGNWCGWCHKLHELFESDASIREALARDYVLVMIDSHHGETIAARFEVPLDEGVPFLTVLDAQGGVVTRQETGSLEDGPRHDPAKVLAFLQQHAPVPA
;
A
#
# COMPACT_ATOMS: atom_id res chain seq x y z
N MET A 1 23.47 -7.81 65.51
CA MET A 1 22.61 -8.79 66.21
C MET A 1 21.17 -8.29 66.18
N ARG A 2 20.39 -8.71 65.17
CA ARG A 2 18.95 -9.02 65.22
C ARG A 2 18.49 -9.37 63.80
N ILE A 3 18.37 -10.68 63.63
CA ILE A 3 17.82 -11.44 62.51
C ILE A 3 16.30 -11.40 62.65
N HIS A 4 15.54 -11.10 61.60
CA HIS A 4 14.15 -11.55 61.37
C HIS A 4 13.89 -11.39 59.86
N ALA A 5 13.86 -12.44 59.04
CA ALA A 5 12.91 -13.56 58.98
C ALA A 5 12.08 -13.45 57.68
N VAL A 6 12.58 -14.17 56.68
CA VAL A 6 11.90 -14.86 55.58
C VAL A 6 10.37 -14.90 55.68
N ARG A 7 9.69 -14.50 54.60
CA ARG A 7 8.40 -15.11 54.22
C ARG A 7 8.39 -15.37 52.71
N SER A 8 8.64 -16.63 52.39
CA SER A 8 8.39 -17.27 51.10
C SER A 8 6.92 -17.08 50.69
N ALA A 9 6.71 -16.65 49.44
CA ALA A 9 5.43 -16.80 48.76
C ALA A 9 5.58 -17.94 47.74
N LEU A 10 4.77 -18.97 47.97
CA LEU A 10 4.67 -20.21 47.23
C LEU A 10 4.04 -19.93 45.85
N ALA A 11 4.79 -20.14 44.77
CA ALA A 11 4.26 -20.09 43.42
C ALA A 11 3.59 -21.44 43.08
N LEU A 12 2.26 -21.46 42.99
CA LEU A 12 1.52 -22.59 42.42
C LEU A 12 1.75 -22.61 40.91
N MET A 13 2.43 -23.66 40.42
CA MET A 13 2.44 -24.02 39.01
C MET A 13 1.10 -24.67 38.65
N THR A 14 0.26 -23.95 37.91
CA THR A 14 -0.93 -24.50 37.25
C THR A 14 -0.48 -25.19 35.96
N LEU A 15 -0.78 -26.48 35.85
CA LEU A 15 -0.57 -27.30 34.66
C LEU A 15 -1.48 -26.85 33.51
N CYS A 16 -0.90 -26.45 32.38
CA CYS A 16 -1.61 -26.31 31.11
C CYS A 16 -1.93 -27.71 30.55
N SER A 17 -3.21 -28.01 30.42
CA SER A 17 -3.72 -29.18 29.70
C SER A 17 -3.64 -28.90 28.20
N VAL A 18 -2.97 -29.77 27.45
CA VAL A 18 -3.00 -29.81 25.98
C VAL A 18 -4.06 -30.81 25.53
N ALA A 19 -5.10 -30.33 24.86
CA ALA A 19 -6.01 -31.17 24.08
C ALA A 19 -6.60 -30.35 22.91
N ALA A 20 -6.06 -30.66 21.73
CA ALA A 20 -6.58 -30.54 20.37
C ALA A 20 -7.79 -29.62 20.12
N CYS A 21 -7.58 -28.53 19.38
CA CYS A 21 -8.63 -27.90 18.58
C CYS A 21 -8.62 -28.50 17.17
N ASP A 22 -9.78 -29.03 16.84
CA ASP A 22 -10.29 -29.61 15.61
C ASP A 22 -10.06 -28.68 14.39
N ALA A 23 -9.55 -29.23 13.29
CA ALA A 23 -9.39 -28.53 12.01
C ALA A 23 -10.66 -28.70 11.15
N PRO A 24 -11.21 -27.64 10.55
CA PRO A 24 -12.35 -27.76 9.63
C PRO A 24 -11.94 -28.33 8.26
N PRO A 25 -12.81 -29.09 7.58
CA PRO A 25 -12.53 -29.69 6.28
C PRO A 25 -12.58 -28.68 5.12
N GLU A 26 -11.69 -28.88 4.13
CA GLU A 26 -11.60 -28.09 2.90
C GLU A 26 -12.81 -28.30 1.95
N PRO A 27 -13.19 -27.29 1.15
CA PRO A 27 -14.20 -27.44 0.13
C PRO A 27 -13.65 -28.07 -1.17
N THR A 28 -14.31 -29.14 -1.63
CA THR A 28 -14.10 -29.77 -2.94
C THR A 28 -14.71 -28.97 -4.09
N PRO A 29 -14.19 -29.07 -5.33
CA PRO A 29 -14.75 -28.40 -6.50
C PRO A 29 -15.90 -29.24 -7.10
N GLU A 30 -17.10 -28.66 -7.19
CA GLU A 30 -18.23 -29.28 -7.90
C GLU A 30 -18.40 -28.67 -9.30
N VAL A 31 -18.58 -29.58 -10.24
CA VAL A 31 -18.57 -29.45 -11.69
C VAL A 31 -19.95 -29.01 -12.18
N ALA A 32 -20.04 -27.94 -12.98
CA ALA A 32 -21.27 -27.58 -13.70
C ALA A 32 -21.22 -28.10 -15.13
N GLU A 33 -22.06 -29.11 -15.39
CA GLU A 33 -22.22 -29.79 -16.68
C GLU A 33 -23.20 -29.05 -17.61
N SER A 34 -22.77 -28.99 -18.87
CA SER A 34 -23.44 -28.69 -20.13
C SER A 34 -24.93 -29.06 -20.24
N ARG A 35 -25.73 -28.17 -20.85
CA ARG A 35 -26.85 -28.54 -21.73
C ARG A 35 -26.98 -27.58 -22.92
N ALA A 36 -27.04 -28.15 -24.11
CA ALA A 36 -27.18 -27.50 -25.41
C ALA A 36 -28.63 -27.08 -25.75
N ALA A 37 -28.72 -26.27 -26.81
CA ALA A 37 -29.83 -25.47 -27.36
C ALA A 37 -31.09 -26.23 -27.84
N PRO A 38 -32.13 -25.51 -28.34
CA PRO A 38 -32.14 -25.25 -29.78
C PRO A 38 -32.63 -23.86 -30.26
N GLU A 39 -32.09 -23.56 -31.44
CA GLU A 39 -32.33 -22.60 -32.52
C GLU A 39 -33.76 -22.11 -32.83
N LEU A 40 -33.89 -20.84 -33.28
CA LEU A 40 -34.61 -20.43 -34.50
C LEU A 40 -34.42 -18.93 -34.80
N ALA A 41 -33.86 -18.64 -35.99
CA ALA A 41 -33.65 -17.33 -36.64
C ALA A 41 -34.98 -16.77 -37.24
N PRO A 42 -35.08 -15.61 -37.98
CA PRO A 42 -34.05 -14.92 -38.77
C PRO A 42 -34.03 -13.36 -38.75
N GLU A 43 -33.04 -12.82 -39.46
CA GLU A 43 -32.69 -11.41 -39.69
C GLU A 43 -33.76 -10.57 -40.42
N PRO A 44 -33.58 -9.23 -40.49
CA PRO A 44 -33.09 -8.69 -41.76
C PRO A 44 -32.15 -7.48 -41.68
N THR A 45 -31.16 -7.46 -42.58
CA THR A 45 -30.46 -6.27 -43.12
C THR A 45 -31.38 -5.52 -44.10
N PRO A 46 -31.15 -4.22 -44.37
CA PRO A 46 -30.45 -3.90 -45.63
C PRO A 46 -29.46 -2.71 -45.55
N GLU A 47 -28.47 -2.78 -46.45
CA GLU A 47 -27.45 -1.76 -46.78
C GLU A 47 -28.04 -0.41 -47.25
N ALA A 48 -27.30 0.68 -47.00
CA ALA A 48 -26.89 1.64 -48.04
C ALA A 48 -25.88 2.69 -47.49
N THR A 49 -24.79 2.89 -48.23
CA THR A 49 -23.82 4.02 -48.24
C THR A 49 -24.02 4.73 -49.61
N PRO A 50 -23.57 5.97 -49.96
CA PRO A 50 -22.66 6.94 -49.32
C PRO A 50 -23.21 8.39 -49.24
N GLU A 51 -22.44 9.32 -48.64
CA GLU A 51 -21.81 10.48 -49.31
C GLU A 51 -21.57 11.67 -48.35
N ALA A 52 -20.57 12.47 -48.69
CA ALA A 52 -19.77 13.36 -47.87
C ALA A 52 -20.51 14.58 -47.27
N THR A 53 -20.00 15.07 -46.13
CA THR A 53 -19.67 16.50 -46.01
C THR A 53 -18.66 16.76 -44.89
N HIS A 54 -17.71 17.60 -45.24
CA HIS A 54 -16.56 18.04 -44.46
C HIS A 54 -16.98 19.31 -43.71
N GLU A 55 -17.08 19.29 -42.38
CA GLU A 55 -17.02 20.52 -41.58
C GLU A 55 -16.27 20.28 -40.28
N ALA A 56 -15.10 20.89 -40.19
CA ALA A 56 -14.33 21.03 -38.97
C ALA A 56 -15.13 21.80 -37.92
N LYS A 57 -15.28 21.20 -36.74
CA LYS A 57 -15.43 21.96 -35.51
C LYS A 57 -14.57 21.32 -34.44
N THR A 58 -13.51 22.05 -34.12
CA THR A 58 -12.61 21.90 -32.99
C THR A 58 -13.37 21.46 -31.73
N GLU A 59 -13.12 20.23 -31.30
CA GLU A 59 -13.43 19.79 -29.95
C GLU A 59 -12.16 19.18 -29.35
N SER A 60 -11.85 19.70 -28.18
CA SER A 60 -10.59 19.60 -27.47
C SER A 60 -10.17 18.15 -27.24
N ALA A 61 -8.90 17.85 -27.55
CA ALA A 61 -8.28 16.56 -27.32
C ALA A 61 -8.49 16.10 -25.86
N PRO A 62 -8.79 14.81 -25.61
CA PRO A 62 -8.71 14.27 -24.26
C PRO A 62 -7.26 14.31 -23.80
N ASN A 63 -7.04 14.85 -22.61
CA ASN A 63 -5.74 14.98 -21.97
C ASN A 63 -5.19 13.57 -21.65
N SER A 64 -4.54 12.93 -22.62
CA SER A 64 -3.85 11.65 -22.45
C SER A 64 -2.48 11.91 -21.81
N GLU A 65 -2.48 12.29 -20.55
CA GLU A 65 -1.25 12.34 -19.74
C GLU A 65 -1.05 11.05 -18.92
N HIS A 66 -1.96 10.07 -19.05
CA HIS A 66 -1.91 8.83 -18.29
C HIS A 66 -1.00 7.75 -18.88
N GLU A 67 -0.39 7.96 -20.05
CA GLU A 67 0.47 6.95 -20.70
C GLU A 67 1.66 7.58 -21.44
N ARG A 68 2.41 8.47 -20.77
CA ARG A 68 3.80 8.72 -21.17
C ARG A 68 4.70 8.07 -20.14
N ALA A 69 5.43 7.03 -20.55
CA ALA A 69 6.54 6.51 -19.78
C ALA A 69 7.43 7.68 -19.33
N SER A 70 7.60 7.82 -18.03
CA SER A 70 8.44 8.85 -17.42
C SER A 70 9.90 8.56 -17.78
N ASP A 71 10.66 9.56 -18.25
CA ASP A 71 12.10 9.43 -18.51
C ASP A 71 12.95 9.21 -17.23
N LYS A 72 12.31 9.18 -16.05
CA LYS A 72 12.96 8.96 -14.76
C LYS A 72 13.19 7.47 -14.50
N PRO A 73 14.32 7.05 -13.90
CA PRO A 73 14.53 5.67 -13.48
C PRO A 73 13.40 5.17 -12.57
N PRO A 74 12.95 3.91 -12.69
CA PRO A 74 11.87 3.40 -11.86
C PRO A 74 12.27 3.32 -10.38
N ILE A 75 11.33 3.67 -9.51
CA ILE A 75 11.45 3.58 -8.04
C ILE A 75 10.44 2.60 -7.42
N TYR A 76 9.48 2.13 -8.22
CA TYR A 76 8.53 1.07 -7.87
C TYR A 76 8.83 -0.19 -8.66
N ASP A 77 8.77 -1.34 -8.00
CA ASP A 77 8.79 -2.65 -8.64
C ASP A 77 7.35 -3.06 -9.00
N GLU A 78 6.99 -2.91 -10.28
CA GLU A 78 5.65 -3.23 -10.82
C GLU A 78 5.35 -4.74 -10.84
N HIS A 79 6.34 -5.59 -10.53
CA HIS A 79 6.18 -7.04 -10.50
C HIS A 79 6.34 -7.63 -9.08
N ALA A 80 6.44 -6.76 -8.06
CA ALA A 80 6.60 -7.20 -6.69
C ALA A 80 5.36 -7.98 -6.19
N ASP A 81 5.61 -9.05 -5.45
CA ASP A 81 4.60 -9.59 -4.53
C ASP A 81 4.46 -8.63 -3.34
N ASN A 82 3.50 -7.72 -3.46
CA ASN A 82 3.23 -6.67 -2.48
C ASN A 82 2.85 -7.25 -1.10
N THR A 83 2.20 -8.43 -1.04
CA THR A 83 1.89 -9.09 0.23
C THR A 83 3.18 -9.56 0.90
N ALA A 84 4.01 -10.32 0.18
CA ALA A 84 5.28 -10.79 0.73
C ALA A 84 6.22 -9.63 1.09
N LEU A 85 6.18 -8.52 0.34
CA LEU A 85 6.96 -7.32 0.61
C LEU A 85 6.57 -6.68 1.94
N VAL A 86 5.28 -6.47 2.18
CA VAL A 86 4.78 -5.91 3.44
C VAL A 86 5.07 -6.85 4.62
N GLU A 87 4.88 -8.16 4.47
CA GLU A 87 5.17 -9.11 5.56
C GLU A 87 6.65 -9.14 5.95
N ARG A 88 7.56 -9.06 4.96
CA ARG A 88 9.00 -8.89 5.24
C ARG A 88 9.28 -7.60 5.98
N ALA A 89 8.65 -6.50 5.58
CA ALA A 89 8.84 -5.21 6.22
C ALA A 89 8.34 -5.19 7.66
N LEU A 90 7.20 -5.83 7.95
CA LEU A 90 6.67 -5.98 9.31
C LEU A 90 7.61 -6.82 10.20
N ALA A 91 8.13 -7.93 9.67
CA ALA A 91 9.10 -8.75 10.38
C ALA A 91 10.38 -7.97 10.70
N GLN A 92 10.91 -7.20 9.74
CA GLN A 92 12.07 -6.34 9.94
C GLN A 92 11.79 -5.22 10.95
N ALA A 93 10.65 -4.54 10.83
CA ALA A 93 10.26 -3.46 11.71
C ALA A 93 10.12 -3.94 13.17
N SER A 94 9.57 -5.13 13.38
CA SER A 94 9.52 -5.77 14.71
C SER A 94 10.91 -6.06 15.28
N ALA A 95 11.83 -6.62 14.48
CA ALA A 95 13.18 -6.92 14.91
C ALA A 95 14.00 -5.65 15.21
N GLU A 96 13.81 -4.59 14.44
CA GLU A 96 14.57 -3.33 14.56
C GLU A 96 13.89 -2.30 15.47
N ARG A 97 12.68 -2.57 15.97
CA ARG A 97 11.83 -1.63 16.73
C ARG A 97 11.51 -0.35 15.95
N LYS A 98 11.21 -0.53 14.66
CA LYS A 98 10.82 0.51 13.72
C LYS A 98 9.32 0.45 13.40
N ARG A 99 8.83 1.45 12.69
CA ARG A 99 7.54 1.42 11.98
C ARG A 99 7.74 0.95 10.54
N VAL A 100 6.66 0.56 9.87
CA VAL A 100 6.66 0.42 8.41
C VAL A 100 6.05 1.69 7.82
N LEU A 101 6.71 2.30 6.84
CA LEU A 101 6.17 3.38 6.03
C LEU A 101 5.87 2.82 4.64
N LEU A 102 4.59 2.70 4.30
CA LEU A 102 4.15 2.40 2.95
C LEU A 102 3.99 3.70 2.18
N MET A 103 4.55 3.76 0.97
CA MET A 103 4.31 4.82 0.01
C MET A 103 3.65 4.22 -1.23
N PHE A 104 2.35 4.46 -1.38
CA PHE A 104 1.60 4.06 -2.56
C PHE A 104 1.82 5.08 -3.68
N GLY A 105 2.05 4.60 -4.89
CA GLY A 105 2.25 5.44 -6.06
C GLY A 105 2.65 4.61 -7.27
N GLY A 106 3.39 5.18 -8.21
CA GLY A 106 3.85 4.43 -9.38
C GLY A 106 4.93 5.16 -10.15
N ASN A 107 5.59 4.46 -11.07
CA ASN A 107 6.70 5.02 -11.86
C ASN A 107 6.25 6.18 -12.79
N TRP A 108 4.98 6.21 -13.15
CA TRP A 108 4.32 7.26 -13.93
C TRP A 108 4.06 8.56 -13.13
N CYS A 109 4.16 8.51 -11.80
CA CYS A 109 3.74 9.59 -10.90
C CYS A 109 4.90 10.56 -10.59
N GLY A 110 4.89 11.72 -11.24
CA GLY A 110 5.93 12.75 -11.04
C GLY A 110 6.06 13.25 -9.59
N TRP A 111 4.97 13.32 -8.83
CA TRP A 111 4.97 13.70 -7.41
C TRP A 111 5.59 12.63 -6.51
N CYS A 112 5.39 11.36 -6.84
CA CYS A 112 6.00 10.23 -6.16
C CYS A 112 7.53 10.28 -6.30
N HIS A 113 8.03 10.57 -7.50
CA HIS A 113 9.47 10.81 -7.72
C HIS A 113 10.01 12.00 -6.91
N LYS A 114 9.26 13.10 -6.81
CA LYS A 114 9.68 14.27 -6.02
C LYS A 114 9.78 13.96 -4.53
N LEU A 115 8.83 13.19 -3.99
CA LEU A 115 8.86 12.79 -2.58
C LEU A 115 10.03 11.84 -2.30
N HIS A 116 10.24 10.87 -3.19
CA HIS A 116 11.37 9.93 -3.10
C HIS A 116 12.73 10.66 -3.17
N GLU A 117 12.89 11.59 -4.11
CA GLU A 117 14.10 12.41 -4.21
C GLU A 117 14.35 13.22 -2.93
N LEU A 118 13.28 13.76 -2.31
CA LEU A 118 13.39 14.44 -1.03
C LEU A 118 13.82 13.49 0.10
N PHE A 119 13.32 12.25 0.12
CA PHE A 119 13.74 11.22 1.08
C PHE A 119 15.23 10.92 0.99
N GLU A 120 15.82 10.97 -0.21
CA GLU A 120 17.24 10.68 -0.42
C GLU A 120 18.14 11.91 -0.18
N SER A 121 17.71 13.07 -0.66
CA SER A 121 18.54 14.28 -0.75
C SER A 121 18.58 15.10 0.55
N ASP A 122 17.51 15.11 1.35
CA ASP A 122 17.51 15.81 2.64
C ASP A 122 18.09 14.93 3.75
N ALA A 123 19.17 15.39 4.38
CA ALA A 123 19.89 14.62 5.38
C ALA A 123 19.04 14.30 6.63
N SER A 124 18.18 15.24 7.07
CA SER A 124 17.38 15.07 8.28
C SER A 124 16.25 14.07 8.06
N ILE A 125 15.61 14.14 6.89
CA ILE A 125 14.57 13.19 6.47
C ILE A 125 15.18 11.80 6.29
N ARG A 126 16.30 11.69 5.58
CA ARG A 126 16.99 10.42 5.38
C ARG A 126 17.41 9.77 6.70
N GLU A 127 17.90 10.56 7.65
CA GLU A 127 18.24 10.07 8.99
C GLU A 127 17.01 9.60 9.76
N ALA A 128 15.90 10.35 9.73
CA ALA A 128 14.65 9.94 10.35
C ALA A 128 14.13 8.62 9.75
N LEU A 129 14.09 8.50 8.42
CA LEU A 129 13.70 7.28 7.74
C LEU A 129 14.60 6.09 8.15
N ALA A 130 15.92 6.25 8.09
CA ALA A 130 16.86 5.19 8.41
C ALA A 130 16.76 4.72 9.88
N ARG A 131 16.48 5.64 10.79
CA ARG A 131 16.37 5.36 12.23
C ARG A 131 15.03 4.73 12.60
N ASP A 132 13.94 5.23 12.05
CA ASP A 132 12.60 5.03 12.61
C ASP A 132 11.69 4.16 11.73
N TYR A 133 12.05 3.94 10.46
CA TYR A 133 11.17 3.32 9.47
C TYR A 133 11.82 2.21 8.63
N VAL A 134 10.98 1.26 8.22
CA VAL A 134 11.20 0.39 7.06
C VAL A 134 10.30 0.94 5.95
N LEU A 135 10.90 1.57 4.93
CA LEU A 135 10.18 2.13 3.78
C LEU A 135 9.85 1.05 2.76
N VAL A 136 8.59 1.03 2.30
CA VAL A 136 8.10 0.11 1.27
C VAL A 136 7.36 0.91 0.20
N MET A 137 7.80 0.75 -1.03
CA MET A 137 7.16 1.34 -2.20
C MET A 137 6.13 0.35 -2.73
N ILE A 138 4.85 0.74 -2.80
CA ILE A 138 3.76 -0.11 -3.33
C ILE A 138 3.27 0.51 -4.63
N ASP A 139 3.44 -0.20 -5.73
CA ASP A 139 2.85 0.22 -7.00
C ASP A 139 1.32 0.15 -6.91
N SER A 140 0.63 1.25 -7.24
CA SER A 140 -0.81 1.40 -7.06
C SER A 140 -1.64 0.65 -8.11
N HIS A 141 -1.07 0.26 -9.25
CA HIS A 141 -1.79 -0.56 -10.24
C HIS A 141 -1.87 -2.03 -9.83
N HIS A 142 -0.98 -2.47 -8.94
CA HIS A 142 -0.90 -3.86 -8.45
C HIS A 142 -0.97 -3.95 -6.92
N GLY A 143 -1.35 -2.85 -6.27
CA GLY A 143 -1.37 -2.66 -4.82
C GLY A 143 -2.76 -2.74 -4.21
N GLU A 144 -3.80 -3.05 -4.97
CA GLU A 144 -5.20 -2.97 -4.55
C GLU A 144 -5.51 -3.87 -3.34
N THR A 145 -4.91 -5.05 -3.28
CA THR A 145 -5.07 -5.96 -2.13
C THR A 145 -4.47 -5.35 -0.86
N ILE A 146 -3.29 -4.71 -0.96
CA ILE A 146 -2.64 -4.05 0.18
C ILE A 146 -3.38 -2.77 0.57
N ALA A 147 -3.81 -1.97 -0.41
CA ALA A 147 -4.61 -0.78 -0.18
C ALA A 147 -5.92 -1.12 0.53
N ALA A 148 -6.62 -2.18 0.11
CA ALA A 148 -7.83 -2.66 0.77
C ALA A 148 -7.55 -3.15 2.19
N ARG A 149 -6.50 -3.95 2.41
CA ARG A 149 -6.10 -4.45 3.74
C ARG A 149 -5.91 -3.32 4.75
N PHE A 150 -5.33 -2.21 4.31
CA PHE A 150 -5.06 -1.06 5.16
C PHE A 150 -6.01 0.11 4.90
N GLU A 151 -7.15 -0.09 4.23
CA GLU A 151 -8.18 0.92 3.95
C GLU A 151 -7.61 2.26 3.43
N VAL A 152 -6.72 2.18 2.44
CA VAL A 152 -6.04 3.34 1.85
C VAL A 152 -6.92 3.97 0.76
N PRO A 153 -7.31 5.25 0.88
CA PRO A 153 -8.13 5.93 -0.11
C PRO A 153 -7.29 6.41 -1.29
N LEU A 154 -6.93 5.50 -2.20
CA LEU A 154 -6.09 5.84 -3.37
C LEU A 154 -6.77 6.82 -4.35
N ASP A 155 -8.08 7.01 -4.23
CA ASP A 155 -8.84 8.02 -4.96
C ASP A 155 -8.56 9.47 -4.47
N GLU A 156 -7.97 9.63 -3.28
CA GLU A 156 -7.47 10.93 -2.80
C GLU A 156 -6.14 11.35 -3.47
N GLY A 157 -5.51 10.45 -4.24
CA GLY A 157 -4.32 10.71 -5.03
C GLY A 157 -3.05 10.05 -4.50
N VAL A 158 -1.98 10.15 -5.29
CA VAL A 158 -0.66 9.60 -4.99
C VAL A 158 0.44 10.67 -5.15
N PRO A 159 1.54 10.61 -4.39
CA PRO A 159 1.87 9.57 -3.41
C PRO A 159 0.95 9.58 -2.19
N PHE A 160 0.65 8.40 -1.64
CA PHE A 160 -0.14 8.28 -0.41
C PHE A 160 0.69 7.53 0.63
N LEU A 161 0.80 8.09 1.83
CA LEU A 161 1.60 7.52 2.91
C LEU A 161 0.73 6.77 3.92
N THR A 162 1.14 5.57 4.30
CA THR A 162 0.52 4.82 5.41
C THR A 162 1.60 4.35 6.37
N VAL A 163 1.45 4.71 7.65
CA VAL A 163 2.37 4.25 8.70
C VAL A 163 1.73 3.08 9.43
N LEU A 164 2.45 1.97 9.54
CA LEU A 164 2.06 0.81 10.33
C LEU A 164 2.95 0.69 11.57
N ASP A 165 2.37 0.18 12.65
CA ASP A 165 3.13 -0.37 13.76
C ASP A 165 3.80 -1.70 13.38
N ALA A 166 4.70 -2.19 14.24
CA ALA A 166 5.45 -3.41 14.01
C ALA A 166 4.57 -4.69 14.01
N GLN A 167 3.30 -4.58 14.41
CA GLN A 167 2.31 -5.66 14.41
C GLN A 167 1.36 -5.55 13.20
N GLY A 168 1.52 -4.54 12.35
CA GLY A 168 0.68 -4.29 11.19
C GLY A 168 -0.58 -3.46 11.47
N GLY A 169 -0.70 -2.89 12.66
CA GLY A 169 -1.75 -1.92 12.99
C GLY A 169 -1.50 -0.57 12.32
N VAL A 170 -2.54 0.03 11.74
CA VAL A 170 -2.43 1.33 11.08
C VAL A 170 -2.30 2.45 12.13
N VAL A 171 -1.21 3.20 12.05
CA VAL A 171 -0.96 4.39 12.87
C VAL A 171 -1.58 5.62 12.23
N THR A 172 -1.36 5.81 10.94
CA THR A 172 -1.93 6.93 10.18
C THR A 172 -1.98 6.63 8.68
N ARG A 173 -2.89 7.33 8.00
CA ARG A 173 -3.08 7.40 6.55
C ARG A 173 -2.99 8.87 6.18
N GLN A 174 -2.11 9.21 5.25
CA GLN A 174 -1.72 10.59 5.01
C GLN A 174 -1.65 10.85 3.50
N GLU A 175 -2.59 11.67 3.03
CA GLU A 175 -2.48 12.32 1.73
C GLU A 175 -1.28 13.29 1.73
N THR A 176 -0.57 13.43 0.61
CA THR A 176 0.66 14.22 0.58
C THR A 176 0.49 15.67 0.16
N GLY A 177 -0.67 16.07 -0.35
CA GLY A 177 -1.01 17.46 -0.67
C GLY A 177 -0.87 18.40 0.53
N SER A 178 -1.24 17.98 1.74
CA SER A 178 -0.95 18.77 2.96
C SER A 178 0.54 18.93 3.26
N LEU A 179 1.39 18.02 2.76
CA LEU A 179 2.84 18.02 2.91
C LEU A 179 3.55 18.82 1.81
N GLU A 180 2.81 19.38 0.84
CA GLU A 180 3.36 20.13 -0.28
C GLU A 180 3.50 21.65 0.00
N ASP A 181 4.38 22.29 -0.76
CA ASP A 181 4.53 23.75 -0.88
C ASP A 181 4.77 24.11 -2.36
N GLY A 182 3.70 24.55 -3.03
CA GLY A 182 3.74 24.86 -4.46
C GLY A 182 4.08 23.62 -5.29
N PRO A 183 5.12 23.64 -6.15
CA PRO A 183 5.43 22.53 -7.07
C PRO A 183 6.32 21.43 -6.45
N ARG A 184 6.41 21.32 -5.12
CA ARG A 184 7.30 20.39 -4.41
C ARG A 184 6.69 19.92 -3.08
N HIS A 185 7.27 18.87 -2.49
CA HIS A 185 7.07 18.55 -1.09
C HIS A 185 7.87 19.51 -0.21
N ASP A 186 7.29 19.94 0.92
CA ASP A 186 7.95 20.79 1.90
C ASP A 186 8.79 19.93 2.87
N PRO A 187 10.12 20.11 2.94
CA PRO A 187 10.98 19.30 3.80
C PRO A 187 10.62 19.37 5.29
N ALA A 188 10.20 20.53 5.78
CA ALA A 188 9.85 20.70 7.19
C ALA A 188 8.54 19.97 7.53
N LYS A 189 7.55 20.01 6.64
CA LYS A 189 6.29 19.26 6.84
C LYS A 189 6.50 17.76 6.78
N VAL A 190 7.27 17.27 5.81
CA VAL A 190 7.61 15.85 5.68
C VAL A 190 8.38 15.36 6.90
N LEU A 191 9.39 16.12 7.35
CA LEU A 191 10.13 15.78 8.56
C LEU A 191 9.24 15.78 9.81
N ALA A 192 8.36 16.77 9.95
CA ALA A 192 7.42 16.84 11.07
C ALA A 192 6.47 15.64 11.10
N PHE A 193 5.95 15.23 9.93
CA PHE A 193 5.15 14.01 9.80
C PHE A 193 5.92 12.76 10.27
N LEU A 194 7.15 12.58 9.80
CA LEU A 194 7.98 11.43 10.21
C LEU A 194 8.30 11.46 11.72
N GLN A 195 8.54 12.63 12.29
CA GLN A 195 8.81 12.74 13.73
C GLN A 195 7.55 12.50 14.58
N GLN A 196 6.40 12.99 14.14
CA GLN A 196 5.12 12.81 14.82
C GLN A 196 4.71 11.33 14.90
N HIS A 197 5.05 10.55 13.88
CA HIS A 197 4.64 9.14 13.77
C HIS A 197 5.79 8.15 14.00
N ALA A 198 6.91 8.60 14.55
CA ALA A 198 8.04 7.76 14.92
C ALA A 198 7.62 6.66 15.93
N PRO A 199 8.35 5.53 16.02
CA PRO A 199 8.13 4.55 17.07
C PRO A 199 8.33 5.18 18.45
N VAL A 200 7.58 4.69 19.45
CA VAL A 200 7.76 5.15 20.84
C VAL A 200 9.12 4.61 21.33
N PRO A 201 10.00 5.46 21.88
CA PRO A 201 11.25 5.01 22.46
C PRO A 201 11.00 3.96 23.55
N ALA A 202 11.81 2.89 23.53
CA ALA A 202 11.75 1.81 24.52
C ALA A 202 12.22 2.26 25.91
#